data_AF-X1LM73-F1
#
_entry.id   AF-X1LM73-F1
#
_cell.length_a   1.000
_cell.length_b   1.000
_cell.length_c   1.000
_cell.angle_alpha   90.00
_cell.angle_beta   90.00
_cell.angle_gamma   90.00
#
_symmetry.space_group_name_H-M   'P 1'
#
loop_
_entity.id
_entity.type
_entity.pdbx_description
1 polymer ?
#
loop_
_entity_poly.entity_id
_entity_poly.type
_entity_poly.pdbx_seq_one_letter_code
_entity_poly.pdbx_strand_id
1 'polypeptide(L)'
;MRVAVINSSYYGMKPGDTIYNLGVEKIANYHRQLGDEVYCGPWGPMWLQGLDKFYFSAIFTWDIPALIGAVNLVRSWSKEVEIGGPAATFMHKYIPTPALPLPT
;
A
#
# COMPACT_ATOMS: atom_id res chain seq x y z
N MET A 1 3.14 16.42 2.14
CA MET A 1 2.15 15.45 1.61
C MET A 1 1.70 14.56 2.76
N ARG A 2 0.51 13.96 2.68
CA ARG A 2 0.05 12.96 3.65
C ARG A 2 0.02 11.59 2.98
N VAL A 3 0.84 10.66 3.46
CA VAL A 3 1.04 9.36 2.81
C VAL A 3 0.60 8.22 3.69
N ALA A 4 0.02 7.20 3.08
CA ALA A 4 -0.23 5.91 3.71
C ALA A 4 0.76 4.88 3.17
N VAL A 5 1.45 4.19 4.07
CA VAL A 5 2.33 3.08 3.75
C VAL A 5 1.77 1.82 4.39
N ILE A 6 1.13 0.99 3.56
CA ILE A 6 0.27 -0.10 3.99
C ILE A 6 1.03 -1.43 3.89
N ASN A 7 1.17 -2.09 5.03
CA ASN A 7 1.60 -3.48 5.07
C ASN A 7 0.42 -4.39 4.74
N SER A 8 0.40 -4.93 3.51
CA SER A 8 -0.67 -5.82 3.05
C SER A 8 -0.45 -7.27 3.48
N SER A 9 0.74 -7.60 3.98
CA SER A 9 1.06 -8.88 4.60
C SER A 9 1.08 -8.68 6.11
N TYR A 10 -0.09 -8.64 6.73
CA TYR A 10 -0.24 -8.33 8.14
C TYR A 10 -1.11 -9.39 8.81
N TYR A 11 -0.67 -9.91 9.95
CA TYR A 11 -1.42 -10.87 10.74
C TYR A 11 -1.81 -10.18 12.05
N GLY A 12 -3.11 -10.17 12.40
CA GLY A 12 -3.63 -9.72 13.70
C GLY A 12 -3.32 -8.28 14.14
N MET A 13 -4.10 -7.72 15.08
CA MET A 13 -3.89 -6.35 15.57
C MET A 13 -3.03 -6.27 16.85
N LYS A 14 -2.53 -7.40 17.36
CA LYS A 14 -1.79 -7.45 18.63
C LYS A 14 -0.30 -7.23 18.41
N PRO A 15 0.41 -6.60 19.37
CA PRO A 15 1.87 -6.62 19.40
C PRO A 15 2.39 -8.07 19.30
N GLY A 16 3.19 -8.37 18.28
CA GLY A 16 3.73 -9.71 18.02
C GLY A 16 3.02 -10.53 16.94
N ASP A 17 1.79 -10.14 16.55
CA ASP A 17 1.12 -10.75 15.39
C ASP A 17 1.65 -10.14 14.07
N THR A 18 2.29 -8.98 14.13
CA THR A 18 2.67 -8.24 12.92
C THR A 18 3.82 -8.91 12.15
N ILE A 19 3.65 -9.03 10.83
CA ILE A 19 4.72 -9.50 9.95
C ILE A 19 5.60 -8.29 9.61
N TYR A 20 6.90 -8.42 9.87
CA TYR A 20 7.85 -7.38 9.53
C TYR A 20 7.96 -7.17 8.01
N ASN A 21 7.75 -5.93 7.55
CA ASN A 21 7.84 -5.54 6.15
C ASN A 21 8.86 -4.42 5.96
N LEU A 22 10.10 -4.79 5.66
CA LEU A 22 11.21 -3.84 5.47
C LEU A 22 10.91 -2.79 4.38
N GLY A 23 10.16 -3.15 3.33
CA GLY A 23 9.80 -2.22 2.25
C GLY A 23 8.92 -1.07 2.75
N VAL A 24 7.95 -1.38 3.60
CA VAL A 24 7.06 -0.40 4.25
C VAL A 24 7.86 0.54 5.14
N GLU A 25 8.73 0.00 5.99
CA GLU A 25 9.58 0.82 6.88
C GLU A 25 10.50 1.78 6.10
N LYS A 26 11.10 1.32 5.00
CA LYS A 26 11.98 2.15 4.18
C LYS A 26 11.25 3.33 3.54
N ILE A 27 10.08 3.09 2.94
CA ILE A 27 9.29 4.16 2.33
C ILE A 27 8.73 5.11 3.38
N ALA A 28 8.24 4.59 4.51
CA ALA A 28 7.78 5.42 5.61
C ALA A 28 8.89 6.35 6.13
N ASN A 29 10.10 5.82 6.33
CA ASN A 29 11.24 6.61 6.79
C ASN A 29 11.71 7.63 5.75
N TYR A 30 11.68 7.29 4.46
CA TYR A 30 11.96 8.23 3.38
C TYR A 30 11.02 9.45 3.44
N HIS A 31 9.71 9.24 3.53
CA HIS A 31 8.73 10.33 3.64
C HIS A 31 8.87 11.14 4.94
N ARG A 32 9.12 10.47 6.07
CA ARG A 32 9.39 11.15 7.35
C ARG A 32 10.61 12.09 7.24
N GLN A 33 11.67 11.67 6.56
CA GLN A 33 12.88 12.49 6.34
C GLN A 33 12.61 13.72 5.47
N LEU A 34 11.62 13.65 4.57
CA LEU A 34 11.18 14.79 3.77
C LEU A 34 10.21 15.72 4.52
N GLY A 35 9.80 15.37 5.73
CA GLY A 35 8.83 16.13 6.52
C GLY A 35 7.37 15.88 6.14
N ASP A 36 7.07 14.78 5.42
CA ASP A 36 5.70 14.38 5.12
C ASP A 36 4.99 13.79 6.35
N GLU A 37 3.67 13.88 6.37
CA GLU A 37 2.83 13.20 7.36
C GLU A 37 2.64 11.74 6.94
N VAL A 38 3.03 10.79 7.79
CA VAL A 38 3.11 9.36 7.43
C VAL A 38 2.22 8.50 8.33
N TYR A 39 1.24 7.84 7.73
CA TYR A 39 0.61 6.65 8.28
C TYR A 39 1.38 5.41 7.82
N CYS A 40 1.76 4.53 8.76
CA CYS A 40 2.47 3.28 8.46
C CYS A 40 1.88 2.15 9.30
N GLY A 41 1.25 1.16 8.65
CA GLY A 41 0.52 0.14 9.39
C GLY A 41 -0.39 -0.75 8.53
N PRO A 42 -1.33 -1.47 9.16
CA PRO A 42 -2.29 -2.31 8.45
C PRO A 42 -3.29 -1.50 7.62
N TRP A 43 -4.04 -2.18 6.76
CA TRP A 43 -5.11 -1.54 6.00
C TRP A 43 -6.30 -1.16 6.89
N GLY A 44 -6.70 0.11 6.85
CA GLY A 44 -7.79 0.67 7.68
C GLY A 44 -8.59 1.77 6.98
N PRO A 45 -9.46 1.44 6.01
CA PRO A 45 -9.98 2.39 5.02
C PRO A 45 -10.77 3.58 5.60
N MET A 46 -11.48 3.39 6.71
CA MET A 46 -12.37 4.42 7.27
C MET A 46 -11.66 5.71 7.68
N TRP A 47 -10.36 5.64 7.99
CA TRP A 47 -9.60 6.75 8.54
C TRP A 47 -8.54 7.30 7.58
N LEU A 48 -8.37 6.66 6.41
CA LEU A 48 -7.26 6.93 5.50
C LEU A 48 -7.65 7.78 4.29
N GLN A 49 -8.95 8.03 4.03
CA GLN A 49 -9.41 8.79 2.86
C GLN A 49 -8.81 10.21 2.75
N GLY A 50 -8.44 10.80 3.90
CA GLY A 50 -7.80 12.11 3.95
C GLY A 50 -6.37 12.12 3.39
N LEU A 51 -5.73 10.97 3.19
CA LEU A 51 -4.36 10.90 2.69
C LEU A 51 -4.31 11.12 1.17
N ASP A 52 -3.15 11.56 0.69
CA ASP A 52 -2.95 12.01 -0.70
C ASP A 52 -2.39 10.88 -1.58
N LYS A 53 -1.49 10.06 -1.03
CA LYS A 53 -0.80 8.97 -1.72
C LYS A 53 -0.72 7.70 -0.87
N PHE A 54 -0.83 6.55 -1.54
CA PHE A 54 -0.80 5.24 -0.90
C PHE A 54 0.27 4.35 -1.51
N TYR A 55 1.05 3.72 -0.63
CA TYR A 55 1.98 2.65 -0.95
C TYR A 55 1.42 1.35 -0.38
N PHE A 56 1.32 0.32 -1.20
CA PHE A 56 0.94 -1.02 -0.76
C PHE A 56 2.10 -1.99 -0.94
N SER A 57 2.45 -2.74 0.11
CA SER A 57 3.48 -3.77 0.05
C SER A 57 2.93 -5.14 0.43
N ALA A 58 3.07 -6.12 -0.46
CA ALA A 58 2.77 -7.53 -0.18
C ALA A 58 4.04 -8.39 -0.22
N ILE A 59 4.27 -9.12 0.86
CA ILE A 59 5.36 -10.09 1.03
C ILE A 59 4.96 -11.43 0.44
N PHE A 60 3.73 -11.89 0.68
CA PHE A 60 3.26 -13.22 0.28
C PHE A 60 2.21 -13.19 -0.82
N THR A 61 2.20 -14.22 -1.66
CA THR A 61 1.33 -14.30 -2.83
C THR A 61 -0.14 -14.49 -2.48
N TRP A 62 -0.46 -15.09 -1.32
CA TRP A 62 -1.84 -15.22 -0.83
C TRP A 62 -2.46 -13.90 -0.37
N ASP A 63 -1.66 -12.85 -0.14
CA ASP A 63 -2.16 -11.52 0.25
C ASP A 63 -2.59 -10.67 -0.97
N ILE A 64 -2.25 -11.10 -2.19
CA ILE A 64 -2.48 -10.34 -3.42
C ILE A 64 -3.97 -10.04 -3.68
N PRO A 65 -4.92 -10.97 -3.52
CA PRO A 65 -6.34 -10.67 -3.72
C PRO A 65 -6.85 -9.56 -2.79
N ALA A 66 -6.45 -9.57 -1.52
CA ALA A 66 -6.84 -8.55 -0.55
C ALA A 66 -6.21 -7.19 -0.89
N LEU A 67 -4.93 -7.18 -1.29
CA LEU A 67 -4.24 -5.98 -1.78
C LEU A 67 -4.98 -5.35 -2.96
N ILE A 68 -5.40 -6.15 -3.95
CA ILE A 68 -6.11 -5.65 -5.13
C ILE A 68 -7.42 -4.95 -4.72
N GLY A 69 -8.17 -5.53 -3.77
CA GLY A 69 -9.37 -4.90 -3.23
C GLY A 69 -9.10 -3.52 -2.61
N ALA A 70 -8.05 -3.43 -1.78
CA ALA A 70 -7.65 -2.17 -1.16
C ALA A 70 -7.20 -1.12 -2.19
N VAL A 71 -6.39 -1.52 -3.18
CA VAL A 71 -5.92 -0.66 -4.27
C VAL A 71 -7.07 -0.11 -5.09
N ASN A 72 -8.03 -0.96 -5.48
CA ASN A 72 -9.18 -0.52 -6.27
C ASN A 72 -10.05 0.49 -5.49
N LEU A 73 -10.21 0.29 -4.19
CA LEU A 73 -10.89 1.23 -3.32
C LEU A 73 -10.15 2.59 -3.27
N VAL A 74 -8.83 2.59 -3.07
CA VAL A 74 -8.04 3.84 -3.08
C VAL A 74 -8.11 4.57 -4.42
N ARG A 75 -8.05 3.83 -5.53
CA ARG A 75 -8.21 4.40 -6.88
C ARG A 75 -9.60 5.01 -7.08
N SER A 76 -10.64 4.41 -6.51
CA SER A 76 -11.99 4.99 -6.54
C SER A 76 -12.09 6.35 -5.84
N TRP A 77 -11.15 6.64 -4.92
CA TRP A 77 -11.00 7.95 -4.28
C TRP A 77 -10.12 8.92 -5.08
N SER A 78 -9.71 8.56 -6.30
CA SER A 78 -8.82 9.33 -7.16
C SER A 78 -7.48 9.68 -6.50
N LYS A 79 -6.95 8.77 -5.67
CA LYS A 79 -5.65 8.93 -4.99
C LYS A 79 -4.53 8.25 -5.76
N GLU A 80 -3.31 8.73 -5.55
CA GLU A 80 -2.12 8.12 -6.13
C GLU A 80 -1.81 6.79 -5.41
N VAL A 81 -1.46 5.76 -6.20
CA VAL A 81 -1.16 4.42 -5.68
C VAL A 81 0.13 3.89 -6.27
N GLU A 82 1.03 3.46 -5.40
CA GLU A 82 2.19 2.64 -5.73
C GLU A 82 2.09 1.26 -5.05
N ILE A 83 2.58 0.23 -5.72
CA ILE A 83 2.47 -1.16 -5.28
C ILE A 83 3.85 -1.80 -5.38
N GLY A 84 4.26 -2.51 -4.32
CA GLY A 84 5.54 -3.21 -4.27
C GLY A 84 5.54 -4.40 -3.32
N GLY A 85 6.74 -4.85 -2.99
CA GLY A 85 6.97 -6.05 -2.19
C GLY A 85 7.20 -7.31 -3.04
N PRO A 86 7.86 -8.35 -2.49
CA PRO A 86 8.26 -9.54 -3.25
C PRO A 86 7.12 -10.21 -4.02
N ALA A 87 5.98 -10.42 -3.36
CA ALA A 87 4.84 -11.06 -3.99
C ALA A 87 4.23 -10.18 -5.08
N ALA A 88 4.12 -8.87 -4.85
CA ALA A 88 3.56 -7.97 -5.84
C ALA A 88 4.44 -7.87 -7.08
N THR A 89 5.77 -7.83 -6.90
CA THR A 89 6.74 -7.87 -8.00
C THR A 89 6.65 -9.17 -8.78
N PHE A 90 6.60 -10.31 -8.08
CA PHE A 90 6.51 -11.64 -8.71
C PHE A 90 5.18 -11.83 -9.46
N MET A 91 4.08 -11.33 -8.90
CA MET A 91 2.72 -11.49 -9.41
C MET A 91 2.21 -10.25 -10.17
N HIS A 92 3.09 -9.36 -10.64
CA HIS A 92 2.71 -8.07 -11.24
C HIS A 92 1.67 -8.19 -12.37
N LYS A 93 1.70 -9.28 -13.16
CA LYS A 93 0.74 -9.56 -14.23
C LYS A 93 -0.72 -9.66 -13.75
N TYR A 94 -0.92 -10.00 -12.48
CA TYR A 94 -2.24 -10.18 -11.88
C TYR A 94 -2.70 -8.95 -11.09
N ILE A 95 -1.85 -7.93 -10.96
CA ILE A 95 -2.16 -6.70 -10.25
C ILE A 95 -2.49 -5.65 -11.31
N PRO A 96 -3.75 -5.22 -11.42
CA PRO A 96 -4.14 -4.23 -12.42
C PRO A 96 -3.32 -2.96 -12.19
N THR A 97 -2.45 -2.60 -13.14
CA THR A 97 -1.92 -1.23 -13.23
C THR A 97 -3.07 -0.35 -13.74
N PRO A 98 -3.21 0.93 -13.34
CA PRO A 98 -4.16 1.80 -14.01
C PRO A 98 -3.83 1.74 -15.50
N ALA A 99 -4.82 1.46 -16.36
CA ALA A 99 -4.61 1.62 -17.78
C ALA A 99 -4.12 3.06 -17.98
N LEU A 100 -2.99 3.24 -18.68
CA LEU A 100 -2.64 4.56 -19.20
C LEU A 100 -3.89 5.12 -19.87
N PRO A 101 -4.26 6.40 -19.62
CA PRO A 101 -5.35 7.00 -20.36
C PRO A 101 -5.06 6.77 -21.85
N LEU A 102 -6.06 6.24 -22.58
CA LEU A 102 -5.95 6.13 -24.02
C LEU A 102 -5.57 7.52 -24.56
N PRO A 103 -4.56 7.62 -25.44
CA PRO A 103 -4.23 8.89 -26.05
C PRO A 103 -5.50 9.43 -26.73
N THR A 104 -5.92 10.62 -26.32
CA THR A 104 -7.01 11.39 -26.93
C THR A 104 -6.66 11.81 -28.34
#